data_AF-A0A0N7F5B4-F1
#
_entry.id   AF-A0A0N7F5B4-F1
#
_cell.length_a   1.000
_cell.length_b   1.000
_cell.length_c   1.000
_cell.angle_alpha   90.00
_cell.angle_beta   90.00
_cell.angle_gamma   90.00
#
_symmetry.space_group_name_H-M   'P 1'
#
loop_
_entity.id
_entity.type
_entity.pdbx_description
1 polymer ?
#
loop_
_entity_poly.entity_id
_entity_poly.type
_entity_poly.pdbx_seq_one_letter_code
_entity_poly.pdbx_strand_id
1 'polypeptide(L)'
;MKFTGIGANWGTGGNRPALPVPKSVIWAFLLSAGAAVISALYYIVYAIMFSSYFGGFYNGGPTVFGLLICAGLFVISVMMRNGAEWARIVLAVLSGLGALLGLIGLFSLGLLFTVGGGFGAVLLIFSIVQVAALAATLFFLFQPDSNAYFKSAPAGPGYPPPPPGPQNFGG
;
A
#
# COMPACT_ATOMS: atom_id res chain seq x y z
N MET A 1 -31.68 -10.99 -10.63
CA MET A 1 -30.58 -11.96 -10.46
C MET A 1 -29.54 -11.33 -9.54
N LYS A 2 -29.32 -11.89 -8.34
CA LYS A 2 -28.21 -11.46 -7.47
C LYS A 2 -26.94 -12.07 -8.05
N PHE A 3 -25.96 -11.26 -8.39
CA PHE A 3 -24.62 -11.75 -8.75
C PHE A 3 -24.02 -12.41 -7.51
N THR A 4 -24.23 -13.71 -7.32
CA THR A 4 -23.68 -14.50 -6.20
C THR A 4 -22.33 -15.15 -6.53
N GLY A 5 -21.67 -14.72 -7.61
CA GLY A 5 -20.38 -15.26 -8.05
C GLY A 5 -19.33 -14.17 -8.25
N ILE A 6 -18.10 -14.47 -7.81
CA ILE A 6 -16.81 -13.82 -8.14
C ILE A 6 -16.78 -12.29 -8.07
N GLY A 7 -17.74 -11.63 -7.40
CA GLY A 7 -17.89 -10.17 -7.41
C GLY A 7 -18.58 -9.58 -6.17
N ALA A 8 -19.51 -10.33 -5.58
CA ALA A 8 -20.35 -9.88 -4.46
C ALA A 8 -19.57 -9.45 -3.21
N ASN A 9 -18.37 -9.98 -3.03
CA ASN A 9 -17.55 -9.79 -1.83
C ASN A 9 -16.28 -8.95 -2.09
N TRP A 10 -16.16 -8.24 -3.21
CA TRP A 10 -14.90 -7.52 -3.53
C TRP A 10 -14.75 -6.22 -2.75
N GLY A 11 -15.87 -5.58 -2.39
CA GLY A 11 -15.89 -4.42 -1.48
C GLY A 11 -15.84 -4.78 0.01
N THR A 12 -16.15 -6.03 0.37
CA THR A 12 -16.25 -6.50 1.77
C THR A 12 -15.26 -7.61 2.14
N GLY A 13 -14.55 -8.17 1.16
CA GLY A 13 -13.47 -9.15 1.34
C GLY A 13 -13.88 -10.40 2.11
N GLY A 14 -14.78 -11.22 1.56
CA GLY A 14 -15.21 -12.45 2.24
C GLY A 14 -15.83 -12.18 3.62
N ASN A 15 -15.75 -13.16 4.53
CA ASN A 15 -16.14 -12.91 5.91
C ASN A 15 -15.14 -11.95 6.56
N ARG A 16 -15.63 -10.86 7.13
CA ARG A 16 -14.78 -9.89 7.82
C ARG A 16 -14.10 -10.56 9.03
N PRO A 17 -12.87 -10.15 9.38
CA PRO A 17 -12.24 -10.49 10.65
C PRO A 17 -13.18 -10.27 11.83
N ALA A 18 -13.27 -11.26 12.72
CA ALA A 18 -14.08 -11.16 13.94
C ALA A 18 -13.38 -10.36 15.05
N LEU A 19 -12.05 -10.25 14.99
CA LEU A 19 -11.25 -9.51 15.96
C LEU A 19 -11.28 -7.99 15.71
N PRO A 20 -11.17 -7.15 16.76
CA PRO A 20 -10.99 -5.72 16.58
C PRO A 20 -9.69 -5.43 15.82
N VAL A 21 -9.68 -4.35 15.05
CA VAL A 21 -8.51 -3.96 14.24
C VAL A 21 -7.30 -3.71 15.14
N PRO A 22 -6.21 -4.48 15.03
CA PRO A 22 -5.04 -4.29 15.88
C PRO A 22 -4.26 -3.03 15.47
N LYS A 23 -3.45 -2.52 16.40
CA LYS A 23 -2.61 -1.33 16.19
C LYS A 23 -1.68 -1.50 14.98
N SER A 24 -1.15 -2.70 14.76
CA SER A 24 -0.27 -3.01 13.63
C SER A 24 -0.95 -2.75 12.27
N VAL A 25 -2.21 -3.14 12.12
CA VAL A 25 -3.00 -2.90 10.90
C VAL A 25 -3.32 -1.42 10.73
N ILE A 26 -3.58 -0.71 11.83
CA ILE A 26 -3.78 0.75 11.81
C ILE A 26 -2.49 1.46 11.35
N TRP A 27 -1.33 1.08 11.89
CA TRP A 27 -0.05 1.64 11.48
C TRP A 27 0.29 1.33 10.03
N ALA A 28 0.09 0.08 9.58
CA ALA A 28 0.26 -0.28 8.18
C ALA A 28 -0.65 0.55 7.25
N PHE A 29 -1.90 0.80 7.66
CA PHE A 29 -2.81 1.68 6.94
C PHE A 29 -2.29 3.12 6.88
N LEU A 30 -1.94 3.71 8.02
CA LEU A 30 -1.47 5.10 8.08
C LEU A 30 -0.21 5.32 7.27
N LEU A 31 0.74 4.38 7.35
CA LEU A 31 2.00 4.45 6.62
C LEU A 31 1.81 4.28 5.13
N SER A 32 1.01 3.32 4.68
CA SER A 32 0.75 3.11 3.25
C SER A 32 -0.11 4.19 2.62
N ALA A 33 -1.17 4.64 3.31
CA ALA A 33 -1.99 5.75 2.87
C ALA A 33 -1.21 7.07 2.87
N GLY A 34 -0.39 7.31 3.91
CA GLY A 34 0.53 8.43 3.98
C GLY A 34 1.57 8.40 2.86
N ALA A 35 2.17 7.23 2.59
CA ALA A 35 3.08 7.02 1.48
C ALA A 35 2.41 7.35 0.14
N ALA A 36 1.17 6.91 -0.09
CA ALA A 36 0.42 7.22 -1.30
C ALA A 36 0.21 8.74 -1.49
N VAL A 37 -0.13 9.47 -0.41
CA VAL A 37 -0.29 10.93 -0.46
C VAL A 37 1.05 11.62 -0.75
N ILE A 38 2.13 11.22 -0.07
CA ILE A 38 3.47 11.77 -0.30
C ILE A 38 3.95 11.47 -1.72
N SER A 39 3.66 10.28 -2.24
CA SER A 39 3.96 9.89 -3.62
C SER A 39 3.23 10.79 -4.62
N ALA A 40 1.95 11.10 -4.36
CA ALA A 40 1.19 12.00 -5.22
C ALA A 40 1.79 13.42 -5.21
N LEU A 41 2.18 13.93 -4.05
CA LEU A 41 2.88 15.21 -3.93
C LEU A 41 4.23 15.19 -4.65
N TYR A 42 4.98 14.09 -4.56
CA TYR A 42 6.21 13.89 -5.31
C TYR A 42 5.98 14.01 -6.82
N TYR A 43 4.97 13.33 -7.37
CA TYR A 43 4.66 13.42 -8.81
C TYR A 43 4.23 14.83 -9.23
N ILE A 44 3.46 15.53 -8.40
CA ILE A 44 3.06 16.92 -8.67
C ILE A 44 4.28 17.85 -8.70
N VAL A 45 5.14 17.77 -7.68
CA VAL A 45 6.35 18.61 -7.61
C VAL A 45 7.31 18.27 -8.76
N TYR A 46 7.47 16.98 -9.07
CA TYR A 46 8.29 16.53 -10.20
C TYR A 46 7.79 17.12 -11.53
N ALA A 47 6.47 17.08 -11.76
CA ALA A 47 5.86 17.65 -12.95
C ALA A 47 6.04 19.17 -13.04
N ILE A 48 5.84 19.91 -11.93
CA ILE A 48 6.05 21.36 -11.88
C ILE A 48 7.52 21.70 -12.21
N MET A 49 8.47 20.99 -11.60
CA MET A 49 9.89 21.21 -11.78
C MET A 49 10.30 21.04 -13.24
N PHE A 50 9.94 19.91 -13.86
CA PHE A 50 10.28 19.64 -15.26
C PHE A 50 9.53 20.55 -16.24
N SER A 51 8.27 20.88 -15.97
CA SER A 51 7.50 21.80 -16.81
C SER A 51 8.10 23.21 -16.78
N SER A 52 8.65 23.63 -15.64
CA SER A 52 9.33 24.91 -15.49
C SER A 52 10.68 24.95 -16.23
N TYR A 53 11.39 23.83 -16.29
CA TYR A 53 12.70 23.73 -16.96
C TYR A 53 12.58 23.61 -18.49
N PHE A 54 11.68 22.78 -19.00
CA PHE A 54 11.57 22.49 -20.44
C PHE A 54 10.53 23.35 -21.18
N GLY A 55 9.62 24.00 -20.45
CA GLY A 55 8.50 24.75 -21.02
C GLY A 55 7.36 23.83 -21.49
N GLY A 56 6.16 24.02 -20.91
CA GLY A 56 4.97 23.22 -21.22
C GLY A 56 4.85 21.95 -20.37
N PHE A 57 3.80 21.14 -20.63
CA PHE A 57 3.49 19.94 -19.83
C PHE A 57 4.39 18.75 -20.22
N TYR A 58 5.65 18.83 -19.83
CA TYR A 58 6.63 17.77 -20.02
C TYR A 58 6.33 16.58 -19.08
N ASN A 59 6.45 15.34 -19.57
CA ASN A 59 6.18 14.12 -18.80
C ASN A 59 4.74 13.96 -18.26
N GLY A 60 3.76 14.54 -18.95
CA GLY A 60 2.36 14.47 -18.52
C GLY A 60 1.79 13.06 -18.33
N GLY A 61 2.05 12.16 -19.28
CA GLY A 61 1.59 10.76 -19.22
C GLY A 61 2.09 10.02 -17.97
N PRO A 62 3.43 9.93 -17.75
CA PRO A 62 4.00 9.34 -16.55
C PRO A 62 3.47 9.94 -15.24
N THR A 63 3.30 11.26 -15.19
CA THR A 63 2.74 11.96 -14.01
C THR A 63 1.32 11.51 -13.72
N VAL A 64 0.43 11.54 -14.71
CA VAL A 64 -0.98 11.15 -14.54
C VAL A 64 -1.07 9.67 -14.14
N PHE A 65 -0.29 8.81 -14.78
CA PHE A 65 -0.24 7.38 -14.44
C PHE A 65 0.25 7.15 -13.01
N GLY A 66 1.30 7.87 -12.58
CA GLY A 66 1.81 7.83 -11.21
C GLY A 66 0.75 8.25 -10.19
N LEU A 67 0.00 9.31 -10.46
CA LEU A 67 -1.10 9.76 -9.61
C LEU A 67 -2.23 8.72 -9.50
N LEU A 68 -2.56 8.03 -10.59
CA LEU A 68 -3.54 6.94 -10.56
C LEU A 68 -3.07 5.77 -9.70
N ILE A 69 -1.78 5.40 -9.77
CA ILE A 69 -1.20 4.39 -8.88
C ILE A 69 -1.29 4.82 -7.42
N CYS A 70 -1.00 6.10 -7.12
CA CYS A 70 -1.12 6.63 -5.75
C CYS A 70 -2.56 6.52 -5.23
N ALA A 71 -3.55 6.89 -6.05
CA ALA A 71 -4.95 6.75 -5.71
C ALA A 71 -5.35 5.28 -5.48
N GLY A 72 -4.89 4.38 -6.34
CA GLY A 72 -5.10 2.93 -6.20
C GLY A 72 -4.50 2.38 -4.90
N LEU A 73 -3.26 2.76 -4.58
CA LEU A 73 -2.60 2.40 -3.32
C LEU A 73 -3.41 2.88 -2.11
N PHE A 74 -3.87 4.13 -2.11
CA PHE A 74 -4.69 4.67 -1.03
C PHE A 74 -5.99 3.87 -0.84
N VAL A 75 -6.68 3.53 -1.93
CA VAL A 75 -7.90 2.71 -1.88
C VAL A 75 -7.58 1.32 -1.32
N ILE A 76 -6.51 0.67 -1.78
CA ILE A 76 -6.09 -0.66 -1.29
C ILE A 76 -5.77 -0.60 0.21
N SER A 77 -5.10 0.44 0.69
CA SER A 77 -4.84 0.66 2.12
C SER A 77 -6.14 0.73 2.93
N VAL A 78 -7.16 1.43 2.43
CA VAL A 78 -8.48 1.49 3.08
C VAL A 78 -9.15 0.10 3.08
N MET A 79 -9.10 -0.64 1.97
CA MET A 79 -9.68 -1.98 1.87
C MET A 79 -9.01 -2.98 2.83
N MET A 80 -7.68 -2.88 2.97
CA MET A 80 -6.92 -3.68 3.95
C MET A 80 -7.37 -3.37 5.37
N ARG A 81 -7.52 -2.08 5.74
CA ARG A 81 -8.03 -1.68 7.06
C ARG A 81 -9.43 -2.25 7.32
N ASN A 82 -10.26 -2.36 6.28
CA ASN A 82 -11.60 -2.93 6.36
C ASN A 82 -11.63 -4.47 6.45
N GLY A 83 -10.46 -5.13 6.48
CA GLY A 83 -10.33 -6.57 6.70
C GLY A 83 -10.20 -7.42 5.44
N ALA A 84 -10.05 -6.82 4.26
CA ALA A 84 -9.83 -7.58 3.03
C ALA A 84 -8.42 -8.20 2.98
N GLU A 85 -8.32 -9.52 3.10
CA GLU A 85 -7.03 -10.24 3.08
C GLU A 85 -6.29 -10.10 1.74
N TRP A 86 -7.01 -10.11 0.61
CA TRP A 86 -6.40 -9.90 -0.70
C TRP A 86 -5.73 -8.52 -0.79
N ALA A 87 -6.32 -7.50 -0.16
CA ALA A 87 -5.78 -6.14 -0.18
C ALA A 87 -4.45 -6.08 0.58
N ARG A 88 -4.29 -6.88 1.64
CA ARG A 88 -3.01 -7.03 2.34
C ARG A 88 -1.91 -7.58 1.43
N ILE A 89 -2.21 -8.64 0.68
CA ILE A 89 -1.23 -9.27 -0.22
C ILE A 89 -0.84 -8.29 -1.34
N VAL A 90 -1.84 -7.66 -1.97
CA VAL A 90 -1.59 -6.66 -3.01
C VAL A 90 -0.79 -5.49 -2.44
N LEU A 91 -1.14 -4.98 -1.26
CA LEU A 91 -0.41 -3.89 -0.62
C LEU A 91 1.03 -4.28 -0.29
N ALA A 92 1.28 -5.52 0.14
CA ALA A 92 2.62 -6.02 0.39
C ALA A 92 3.45 -6.06 -0.91
N VAL A 93 2.88 -6.57 -2.01
CA VAL A 93 3.57 -6.61 -3.30
C VAL A 93 3.85 -5.20 -3.81
N LEU A 94 2.86 -4.32 -3.81
CA LEU A 94 3.02 -2.96 -4.31
C LEU A 94 3.94 -2.11 -3.43
N SER A 95 3.92 -2.30 -2.10
CA SER A 95 4.83 -1.59 -1.21
C SER A 95 6.26 -2.11 -1.35
N GLY A 96 6.44 -3.42 -1.53
CA GLY A 96 7.75 -4.02 -1.81
C GLY A 96 8.35 -3.53 -3.12
N LEU A 97 7.56 -3.58 -4.21
CA LEU A 97 7.98 -3.06 -5.51
C LEU A 97 8.22 -1.54 -5.45
N GLY A 98 7.32 -0.79 -4.82
CA GLY A 98 7.44 0.66 -4.67
C GLY A 98 8.68 1.07 -3.88
N ALA A 99 9.00 0.36 -2.79
CA ALA A 99 10.21 0.60 -2.01
C ALA A 99 11.47 0.27 -2.83
N LEU A 100 11.49 -0.87 -3.53
CA LEU A 100 12.62 -1.27 -4.38
C LEU A 100 12.86 -0.26 -5.51
N LEU A 101 11.80 0.10 -6.24
CA LEU A 101 11.88 1.08 -7.33
C LEU A 101 12.25 2.47 -6.80
N GLY A 102 11.75 2.85 -5.62
CA GLY A 102 12.14 4.08 -4.94
C GLY A 102 13.63 4.10 -4.61
N LEU A 103 14.18 3.01 -4.07
CA LEU A 103 15.62 2.86 -3.81
C LEU A 103 16.45 2.96 -5.10
N ILE A 104 15.99 2.35 -6.20
CA ILE A 104 16.64 2.49 -7.50
C ILE A 104 16.59 3.96 -7.99
N GLY A 105 15.45 4.62 -7.80
CA GLY A 105 15.26 6.03 -8.13
C GLY A 105 16.21 6.97 -7.39
N LEU A 106 16.61 6.62 -6.16
CA LEU A 106 17.59 7.40 -5.40
C LEU A 106 18.95 7.51 -6.10
N PHE A 107 19.33 6.56 -6.96
CA PHE A 107 20.58 6.69 -7.74
C PHE A 107 20.50 7.79 -8.81
N SER A 108 19.29 8.23 -9.17
CA SER A 108 19.07 9.31 -10.14
C SER A 108 18.99 10.70 -9.50
N LEU A 109 19.22 10.82 -8.19
CA LEU A 109 19.13 12.09 -7.45
C LEU A 109 20.05 13.18 -7.99
N GLY A 110 21.28 12.84 -8.39
CA GLY A 110 22.23 13.83 -8.94
C GLY A 110 21.67 14.57 -10.16
N LEU A 111 20.80 13.92 -10.93
CA LEU A 111 20.13 14.51 -12.07
C LEU A 111 19.00 15.46 -11.62
N LEU A 112 18.26 15.11 -10.56
CA LEU A 112 17.23 15.98 -9.97
C LEU A 112 17.81 17.27 -9.39
N PHE A 113 18.99 17.22 -8.78
CA PHE A 113 19.65 18.44 -8.27
C PHE A 113 20.18 19.32 -9.42
N THR A 114 20.74 18.71 -10.47
CA THR A 114 21.24 19.44 -11.64
C THR A 114 20.13 20.19 -12.39
N VAL A 115 18.98 19.53 -12.58
CA VAL A 115 17.83 20.11 -13.33
C VAL A 115 16.95 20.98 -12.43
N GLY A 116 16.72 20.53 -11.19
CA GLY A 116 15.70 21.09 -10.29
C GLY A 116 16.19 22.10 -9.26
N GLY A 117 17.51 22.20 -9.04
CA GLY A 117 18.06 23.03 -7.97
C GLY A 117 17.39 22.74 -6.63
N GLY A 118 16.75 23.75 -6.03
CA GLY A 118 16.03 23.62 -4.75
C GLY A 118 14.88 22.60 -4.76
N PHE A 119 14.22 22.36 -5.90
CA PHE A 119 13.20 21.31 -6.02
C PHE A 119 13.80 19.91 -5.82
N GLY A 120 15.08 19.71 -6.17
CA GLY A 120 15.77 18.45 -5.96
C GLY A 120 15.81 18.03 -4.48
N ALA A 121 16.01 18.98 -3.56
CA ALA A 121 16.00 18.72 -2.13
C ALA A 121 14.61 18.30 -1.61
N VAL A 122 13.55 18.93 -2.11
CA VAL A 122 12.16 18.58 -1.75
C VAL A 122 11.82 17.18 -2.25
N LEU A 123 12.17 16.87 -3.50
CA LEU A 123 11.96 15.55 -4.10
C LEU A 123 12.75 14.46 -3.37
N LEU A 124 13.98 14.75 -2.93
CA LEU A 124 14.77 13.85 -2.10
C LEU A 124 14.07 13.51 -0.79
N ILE A 125 13.60 14.52 -0.06
CA ILE A 125 12.90 14.32 1.21
C ILE A 125 11.67 13.44 1.01
N PHE A 126 10.84 13.76 0.00
CA PHE A 126 9.67 12.94 -0.32
C PHE A 126 10.03 11.51 -0.67
N SER A 127 11.08 11.29 -1.47
CA SER A 127 11.54 9.95 -1.84
C SER A 127 11.98 9.15 -0.62
N ILE A 128 12.78 9.73 0.27
CA ILE A 128 13.22 9.07 1.51
C ILE A 128 12.02 8.72 2.40
N VAL A 129 11.13 9.68 2.64
CA VAL A 129 9.95 9.46 3.51
C VAL A 129 9.02 8.41 2.91
N GLN A 130 8.80 8.43 1.59
CA GLN A 130 8.01 7.44 0.88
C GLN A 130 8.61 6.04 1.03
N VAL A 131 9.91 5.86 0.74
CA VAL A 131 10.58 4.56 0.84
C VAL A 131 10.53 4.04 2.27
N ALA A 132 10.80 4.90 3.26
CA ALA A 132 10.72 4.53 4.66
C ALA A 132 9.31 4.11 5.08
N ALA A 133 8.28 4.83 4.61
CA ALA A 133 6.88 4.51 4.90
C ALA A 133 6.44 3.19 4.24
N LEU A 134 6.88 2.90 3.02
CA LEU A 134 6.60 1.63 2.34
C LEU A 134 7.31 0.45 3.03
N ALA A 135 8.58 0.62 3.41
CA ALA A 135 9.32 -0.39 4.17
C ALA A 135 8.68 -0.66 5.54
N ALA A 136 8.31 0.39 6.27
CA ALA A 136 7.62 0.26 7.56
C ALA A 136 6.23 -0.39 7.39
N THR A 137 5.50 -0.08 6.32
CA THR A 137 4.24 -0.75 5.98
C THR A 137 4.44 -2.26 5.89
N LEU A 138 5.47 -2.73 5.17
CA LEU A 138 5.78 -4.16 5.06
C LEU A 138 6.03 -4.78 6.44
N PHE A 139 6.81 -4.12 7.28
CA PHE A 139 7.09 -4.60 8.62
C PHE A 139 5.79 -4.78 9.45
N PHE A 140 4.94 -3.76 9.51
CA PHE A 140 3.68 -3.81 10.26
C PHE A 140 2.66 -4.78 9.66
N LEU A 141 2.67 -4.96 8.34
CA LEU A 141 1.81 -5.92 7.66
C LEU A 141 2.06 -7.33 8.15
N PHE A 142 3.30 -7.73 8.45
CA PHE A 142 3.66 -9.10 8.82
C PHE A 142 3.81 -9.35 10.32
N GLN A 143 3.47 -8.38 11.17
CA GLN A 143 3.44 -8.59 12.61
C GLN A 143 2.45 -9.69 13.05
N PRO A 144 2.70 -10.39 14.16
CA PRO A 144 1.83 -11.45 14.68
C PRO A 144 0.37 -11.02 14.86
N ASP A 145 0.15 -9.80 15.36
CA ASP A 145 -1.19 -9.24 15.57
C ASP A 145 -1.95 -9.04 14.25
N SER A 146 -1.26 -8.54 13.21
CA SER A 146 -1.82 -8.42 11.87
C SER A 146 -2.20 -9.80 11.32
N ASN A 147 -1.33 -10.80 11.50
CA ASN A 147 -1.61 -12.17 11.08
C ASN A 147 -2.85 -12.75 11.78
N ALA A 148 -2.98 -12.55 13.10
CA ALA A 148 -4.12 -13.03 13.86
C ALA A 148 -5.42 -12.36 13.40
N TYR A 149 -5.40 -11.06 13.14
CA TYR A 149 -6.55 -10.32 12.64
C TYR A 149 -7.07 -10.91 11.31
N PHE A 150 -6.23 -11.02 10.28
CA PHE A 150 -6.68 -11.54 8.98
C PHE A 150 -7.06 -13.03 9.02
N LYS A 151 -6.43 -13.83 9.88
CA LYS A 151 -6.80 -15.25 10.08
C LYS A 151 -8.09 -15.47 10.86
N SER A 152 -8.59 -14.43 11.55
CA SER A 152 -9.86 -14.52 12.31
C SER A 152 -11.10 -14.47 11.42
N ALA A 153 -10.94 -14.25 10.11
CA ALA A 153 -12.01 -14.32 9.15
C ALA A 153 -12.59 -15.75 9.10
N PRO A 154 -13.90 -15.94 9.34
CA PRO A 154 -14.49 -17.27 9.25
C PRO A 154 -14.35 -17.83 7.83
N ALA A 155 -14.08 -19.12 7.71
CA ALA A 155 -14.05 -19.77 6.41
C ALA A 155 -15.44 -19.64 5.74
N GLY A 156 -15.47 -19.27 4.47
CA GLY A 156 -16.73 -18.98 3.76
C GLY A 156 -17.68 -20.18 3.73
N PRO A 157 -18.98 -19.98 3.41
CA PRO A 157 -19.94 -21.07 3.30
C PRO A 157 -19.42 -22.13 2.33
N GLY A 158 -19.10 -23.33 2.82
CA GLY A 158 -18.53 -24.43 2.03
C GLY A 158 -17.14 -24.91 2.46
N TYR A 159 -16.47 -24.23 3.39
CA TYR A 159 -15.28 -24.79 4.02
C TYR A 159 -15.68 -25.77 5.12
N PRO A 160 -15.18 -27.02 5.11
CA PRO A 160 -15.34 -27.91 6.25
C PRO A 160 -14.71 -27.23 7.48
N PRO A 161 -15.32 -27.40 8.67
CA PRO A 161 -14.74 -26.87 9.91
C PRO A 161 -13.28 -27.33 10.00
N PRO A 162 -12.35 -26.47 10.47
CA PRO A 162 -10.97 -26.88 10.67
C PRO A 162 -10.97 -28.16 11.52
N PRO A 163 -10.13 -29.16 11.18
CA PRO A 163 -10.01 -30.37 11.98
C PRO A 163 -9.83 -29.96 13.45
N PRO A 164 -10.47 -30.65 14.41
CA PRO A 164 -10.21 -30.40 15.82
C PRO A 164 -8.68 -30.38 15.99
N GLY A 165 -8.13 -29.23 16.42
CA GLY A 165 -6.72 -29.15 16.79
C GLY A 165 -6.41 -30.26 17.80
N PRO A 166 -5.13 -30.68 17.95
CA PRO A 166 -4.77 -31.84 18.76
C PRO A 166 -5.59 -31.83 20.03
N GLN A 167 -6.54 -32.76 20.12
CA GLN A 167 -7.38 -32.92 21.29
C GLN A 167 -6.37 -33.11 22.40
N ASN A 168 -6.33 -32.15 23.31
CA ASN A 168 -5.46 -32.21 24.46
C ASN A 168 -5.98 -33.39 25.28
N PHE A 169 -5.47 -34.60 24.99
CA PHE A 169 -5.71 -35.82 25.74
C PHE A 169 -4.96 -35.65 27.07
N GLY A 170 -5.45 -34.71 27.88
CA GLY A 170 -4.98 -34.47 29.22
C GLY A 170 -5.71 -35.41 30.16
N GLY A 171 -4.94 -36.28 30.82
CA GLY A 171 -5.35 -37.06 32.01
C GLY A 171 -5.59 -38.52 31.75
#